data_AF-A0A1I7TDE1-F1
#
_entry.id   AF-A0A1I7TDE1-F1
#
_cell.length_a   1.000
_cell.length_b   1.000
_cell.length_c   1.000
_cell.angle_alpha   90.00
_cell.angle_beta   90.00
_cell.angle_gamma   90.00
#
_symmetry.space_group_name_H-M   'P 1'
#
loop_
_entity.id
_entity.type
_entity.pdbx_description
1 polymer ?
#
loop_
_entity_poly.entity_id
_entity_poly.type
_entity_poly.pdbx_seq_one_letter_code
_entity_poly.pdbx_strand_id
1 'polypeptide(L)'
;MEQGGIEFSYKEIGAMLFEVGKQQHLNAKRRKRIYDLVKKFDKSSRGQDPLHFEAPAPKEKLTKNDYEEAEKNAIELASSFKQEKKIARKVKSQIKKRVREAEEAVRKERGDVDVPEDEITEVKKKSGKQTSVPKVKKGKPLLKAKGVGKKQMLFQKKKGGKK
;
A
#
# COMPACT_ATOMS: atom_id res chain seq x y z
N MET A 1 10.24 39.36 29.26
CA MET A 1 9.19 38.74 30.09
C MET A 1 9.74 37.42 30.59
N GLU A 2 10.40 37.44 31.74
CA GLU A 2 10.82 36.22 32.42
C GLU A 2 9.58 35.60 33.05
N GLN A 3 8.95 34.67 32.33
CA GLN A 3 8.01 33.75 32.95
C GLN A 3 8.87 32.80 33.80
N GLY A 4 9.04 33.16 35.07
CA GLY A 4 9.70 32.32 36.07
C GLY A 4 8.92 31.02 36.21
N GLY A 5 9.30 30.03 35.42
CA GLY A 5 8.84 28.66 35.61
C GLY A 5 9.31 28.16 36.97
N ILE A 6 8.44 27.45 37.68
CA ILE A 6 8.86 26.73 38.88
C ILE A 6 9.80 25.61 38.42
N GLU A 7 11.09 25.73 38.76
CA GLU A 7 12.07 24.69 38.50
C GLU A 7 11.86 23.55 39.51
N PHE A 8 11.45 22.38 39.01
CA PHE A 8 11.31 21.19 39.84
C PHE A 8 12.59 20.37 39.85
N SER A 9 13.18 20.19 41.04
CA SER A 9 14.29 19.26 41.24
C SER A 9 13.75 17.83 41.27
N TYR A 10 13.80 17.14 40.12
CA TYR A 10 13.36 15.74 40.01
C TYR A 10 14.12 14.80 40.96
N LYS A 11 15.36 15.15 41.33
CA LYS A 11 16.20 14.41 42.27
C LYS A 11 15.65 14.47 43.70
N GLU A 12 15.22 15.65 44.15
CA GLU A 12 14.62 15.84 45.48
C GLU A 12 13.26 15.15 45.58
N ILE A 13 12.45 15.23 44.53
CA ILE A 13 11.15 14.55 44.45
C ILE A 13 11.34 13.03 44.54
N GLY A 14 12.35 12.48 43.85
CA GLY A 14 12.71 11.07 43.94
C GLY A 14 13.13 10.65 45.35
N ALA A 15 13.96 11.44 46.02
CA ALA A 15 14.40 11.17 47.40
C ALA A 15 13.23 11.19 48.40
N MET A 16 12.35 12.19 48.30
CA MET A 16 11.15 12.30 49.14
C MET A 16 10.22 11.09 48.95
N LEU A 17 9.97 10.67 47.71
CA LEU A 17 9.15 9.50 47.43
C LEU A 17 9.80 8.21 47.97
N PHE A 18 11.12 8.09 47.91
CA PHE A 18 11.82 6.94 48.46
C PHE A 18 11.68 6.84 49.98
N GLU A 19 11.75 7.96 50.70
CA GLU A 19 11.53 8.01 52.14
C GLU A 19 10.10 7.59 52.53
N VAL A 20 9.10 8.08 51.79
CA VAL A 20 7.70 7.63 51.97
C VAL A 20 7.60 6.12 51.73
N GLY A 21 8.24 5.59 50.69
CA GLY A 21 8.24 4.16 50.37
C GLY A 21 8.85 3.24 51.44
N LYS A 22 9.77 3.75 52.26
CA LYS A 22 10.41 3.01 53.37
C LYS A 22 9.49 2.78 54.56
N GLN A 23 8.39 3.51 54.68
CA GLN A 23 7.50 3.43 55.83
C GLN A 23 6.87 2.02 55.91
N GLN A 24 6.98 1.40 57.08
CA GLN A 24 6.58 -0.01 57.28
C GLN A 24 5.06 -0.22 57.17
N HIS A 25 4.26 0.81 57.41
CA HIS A 25 2.80 0.76 57.33
C HIS A 25 2.26 0.60 55.90
N LEU A 26 3.09 0.78 54.88
CA LEU A 26 2.66 0.68 53.48
C LEU A 26 2.60 -0.78 53.02
N ASN A 27 1.49 -1.15 52.39
CA ASN A 27 1.34 -2.45 51.73
C ASN A 27 2.42 -2.63 50.63
N ALA A 28 2.93 -3.84 50.45
CA ALA A 28 3.91 -4.20 49.42
C ALA A 28 3.50 -3.72 48.00
N LYS A 29 2.21 -3.79 47.64
CA LYS A 29 1.71 -3.28 46.35
C LYS A 29 1.92 -1.77 46.20
N ARG A 30 1.72 -1.00 47.27
CA ARG A 30 1.93 0.47 47.27
C ARG A 30 3.42 0.80 47.24
N ARG A 31 4.24 0.11 48.05
CA ARG A 31 5.71 0.28 48.04
C ARG A 31 6.30 0.04 46.64
N LYS A 32 5.85 -1.01 45.94
CA LYS A 32 6.28 -1.28 44.56
C LYS A 32 6.00 -0.11 43.63
N ARG A 33 4.78 0.46 43.67
CA ARG A 33 4.40 1.62 42.85
C ARG A 33 5.24 2.86 43.15
N ILE A 34 5.52 3.11 44.43
CA ILE A 34 6.38 4.23 44.84
C ILE A 34 7.80 4.04 44.29
N TYR A 35 8.38 2.85 44.42
CA TYR A 35 9.70 2.57 43.85
C TYR A 35 9.74 2.64 42.33
N ASP A 36 8.68 2.24 41.63
CA ASP A 36 8.57 2.41 40.18
C ASP A 36 8.53 3.90 39.79
N LEU A 37 7.90 4.76 40.60
CA LEU A 37 7.92 6.21 40.42
C LEU A 37 9.30 6.82 40.70
N VAL A 38 9.97 6.40 41.79
CA VAL A 38 11.34 6.85 42.11
C VAL A 38 12.28 6.57 40.93
N LYS A 39 12.22 5.36 40.35
CA LYS A 39 13.00 5.01 39.15
C LYS A 39 12.72 5.93 37.96
N LYS A 40 11.47 6.36 37.77
CA LYS A 40 11.10 7.30 36.70
C LYS A 40 11.68 8.69 36.97
N PHE A 41 11.60 9.19 38.20
CA PHE A 41 12.18 10.47 38.58
C PHE A 41 13.71 10.47 38.50
N ASP A 42 14.36 9.36 38.86
CA ASP A 42 15.80 9.19 38.66
C ASP A 42 16.18 9.28 37.18
N LYS A 43 15.40 8.65 36.29
CA LYS A 43 15.57 8.78 34.83
C LYS A 43 15.36 10.22 34.35
N SER A 44 14.28 10.89 34.79
CA SER A 44 14.02 12.31 34.48
C SER A 44 15.18 13.20 34.90
N SER A 45 15.74 12.96 36.09
CA SER A 45 16.84 13.77 36.65
C SER A 45 18.13 13.66 35.82
N ARG A 46 18.30 12.55 35.09
CA ARG A 46 19.42 12.32 34.17
C ARG A 46 19.13 12.82 32.75
N GLY A 47 18.00 13.49 32.53
CA GLY A 47 17.55 13.96 31.21
C GLY A 47 17.05 12.84 30.29
N GLN A 48 16.80 11.64 30.82
CA GLN A 48 16.23 10.53 30.04
C GLN A 48 14.70 10.57 30.09
N ASP A 49 14.04 10.21 28.99
CA ASP A 49 12.59 10.10 28.94
C ASP A 49 12.10 9.02 29.95
N PRO A 50 11.24 9.38 30.92
CA PRO A 50 10.74 8.44 31.93
C PRO A 50 9.86 7.32 31.35
N LEU A 51 9.31 7.55 30.16
CA LEU A 51 8.51 6.60 29.40
C LEU A 51 9.31 5.95 28.27
N HIS A 52 10.64 6.12 28.26
CA HIS A 52 11.49 5.50 27.26
C HIS A 52 11.30 3.98 27.25
N PHE A 53 10.83 3.48 26.11
CA PHE A 53 10.70 2.07 25.83
C PHE A 53 12.03 1.55 25.28
N GLU A 54 12.79 0.87 26.14
CA GLU A 54 13.92 0.06 25.67
C GLU A 54 13.35 -1.22 25.06
N ALA A 55 13.49 -1.36 23.74
CA ALA A 55 13.11 -2.59 23.07
C ALA A 55 13.89 -3.75 23.70
N PRO A 56 13.20 -4.82 24.16
CA PRO A 56 13.89 -5.94 24.79
C PRO A 56 14.89 -6.53 23.80
N ALA A 57 16.15 -6.65 24.23
CA ALA A 57 17.18 -7.28 23.42
C ALA A 57 16.73 -8.72 23.10
N PRO A 58 16.71 -9.13 21.82
CA PRO A 58 16.36 -10.49 21.46
C PRO A 58 17.35 -11.46 22.12
N LYS A 59 16.82 -12.39 22.91
CA LYS A 59 17.62 -13.36 23.68
C LYS A 59 18.24 -14.43 22.79
N GLU A 60 17.59 -14.71 21.66
CA GLU A 60 17.96 -15.79 20.74
C GLU A 60 18.61 -15.20 19.50
N LYS A 61 19.75 -15.77 19.12
CA LYS A 61 20.41 -15.46 17.84
C LYS A 61 19.79 -16.36 16.79
N LEU A 62 19.34 -15.78 15.68
CA LEU A 62 18.86 -16.54 14.52
C LEU A 62 19.91 -17.57 14.10
N THR A 63 19.47 -18.82 14.00
CA THR A 63 20.27 -19.95 13.53
C THR A 63 20.19 -20.05 12.01
N LYS A 64 21.10 -20.82 11.38
CA LYS A 64 21.08 -21.02 9.92
C LYS A 64 19.77 -21.67 9.44
N ASN A 65 19.20 -22.57 10.24
CA ASN A 65 17.95 -23.24 9.93
C ASN A 65 16.78 -22.26 9.82
N ASP A 66 16.74 -21.24 10.69
CA ASP A 66 15.69 -20.22 10.66
C ASP A 66 15.70 -19.43 9.34
N TYR A 67 16.89 -19.18 8.78
CA TYR A 67 17.03 -18.53 7.48
C TYR A 67 16.59 -19.44 6.33
N GLU A 68 16.95 -20.71 6.36
CA GLU A 68 16.53 -21.69 5.34
C GLU A 68 15.01 -21.90 5.34
N GLU A 69 14.39 -21.96 6.52
CA GLU A 69 12.93 -22.04 6.68
C GLU A 69 12.25 -20.76 6.19
N ALA A 70 12.79 -19.60 6.53
CA ALA A 70 12.27 -18.32 6.06
C ALA A 70 12.35 -18.21 4.52
N GLU A 71 13.43 -18.69 3.90
CA GLU A 71 13.57 -18.70 2.44
C GLU A 71 12.54 -19.62 1.78
N LYS A 72 12.37 -20.85 2.29
CA LYS A 72 11.34 -21.78 1.79
C LYS A 72 9.95 -21.19 1.89
N ASN A 73 9.59 -20.65 3.05
CA ASN A 73 8.30 -19.99 3.28
C ASN A 73 8.08 -18.79 2.35
N ALA A 74 9.11 -17.99 2.10
CA ALA A 74 9.04 -16.87 1.18
C ALA A 74 8.80 -17.31 -0.28
N ILE A 75 9.44 -18.40 -0.71
CA ILE A 75 9.24 -18.98 -2.05
C ILE A 75 7.82 -19.52 -2.20
N GLU A 76 7.32 -20.25 -1.19
CA GLU A 76 5.96 -20.80 -1.18
C GLU A 76 4.91 -19.68 -1.25
N LEU A 77 5.04 -18.64 -0.41
CA LEU A 77 4.18 -17.46 -0.44
C LEU A 77 4.23 -16.74 -1.79
N ALA A 78 5.41 -16.57 -2.38
CA ALA A 78 5.53 -15.95 -3.70
C ALA A 78 4.83 -16.78 -4.78
N SER A 79 4.85 -18.11 -4.67
CA SER A 79 4.19 -19.02 -5.60
C SER A 79 2.67 -18.97 -5.46
N SER A 80 2.15 -18.97 -4.23
CA SER A 80 0.70 -18.90 -3.95
C SER A 80 0.12 -17.56 -4.43
N PHE A 81 0.79 -16.44 -4.14
CA PHE A 81 0.38 -15.11 -4.64
C PHE A 81 0.26 -15.05 -6.16
N LYS A 82 1.18 -15.69 -6.91
CA LYS A 82 1.11 -15.74 -8.37
C LYS A 82 -0.11 -16.54 -8.84
N GLN A 83 -0.43 -17.64 -8.17
CA GLN A 83 -1.60 -18.47 -8.50
C GLN A 83 -2.89 -17.74 -8.17
N GLU A 84 -3.01 -17.17 -6.97
CA GLU A 84 -4.15 -16.36 -6.54
C GLU A 84 -4.41 -15.19 -7.48
N LYS A 85 -3.36 -14.46 -7.89
CA LYS A 85 -3.48 -13.36 -8.85
C LYS A 85 -4.01 -13.82 -10.21
N LYS A 86 -3.64 -15.03 -10.67
CA LYS A 86 -4.19 -15.61 -11.91
C LYS A 86 -5.66 -15.98 -11.73
N ILE A 87 -6.03 -16.60 -10.60
CA ILE A 87 -7.41 -16.98 -10.29
C ILE A 87 -8.28 -15.73 -10.19
N ALA A 88 -7.86 -14.71 -9.44
CA ALA A 88 -8.57 -13.44 -9.30
C ALA A 88 -8.83 -12.75 -10.64
N ARG A 89 -7.87 -12.79 -11.58
CA ARG A 89 -8.06 -12.28 -12.94
C ARG A 89 -9.13 -13.05 -13.72
N LYS A 90 -9.15 -14.39 -13.61
CA LYS A 90 -10.17 -15.23 -14.24
C LYS A 90 -11.56 -15.00 -13.64
N VAL A 91 -11.66 -14.90 -12.32
CA VAL A 91 -12.93 -14.59 -11.63
C VAL A 91 -13.44 -13.21 -12.05
N LYS A 92 -12.58 -12.20 -12.07
CA LYS A 92 -12.95 -10.85 -12.52
C LYS A 92 -13.43 -10.82 -13.97
N SER A 93 -12.82 -11.59 -14.87
CA SER A 93 -13.27 -11.67 -16.26
C SER A 93 -14.61 -12.38 -16.40
N GLN A 94 -14.85 -13.45 -15.63
CA GLN A 94 -16.14 -14.15 -15.60
C GLN A 94 -17.26 -13.26 -15.04
N ILE A 95 -17.02 -12.56 -13.93
CA ILE A 95 -17.98 -11.59 -13.37
C ILE A 95 -18.31 -10.53 -14.42
N LYS A 96 -17.30 -9.97 -15.11
CA LYS A 96 -17.52 -8.95 -16.13
C LYS A 96 -18.31 -9.46 -17.34
N LYS A 97 -18.17 -10.74 -17.71
CA LYS A 97 -18.98 -11.39 -18.75
C LYS A 97 -20.44 -11.54 -18.31
N ARG A 98 -20.67 -12.08 -17.11
CA ARG A 98 -22.01 -12.24 -16.53
C ARG A 98 -22.75 -10.89 -16.41
N VAL A 99 -22.04 -9.83 -16.03
CA VAL A 99 -22.62 -8.48 -15.98
C VAL A 99 -23.04 -7.99 -17.37
N ARG A 100 -22.21 -8.20 -18.41
CA ARG A 100 -22.58 -7.84 -19.79
C ARG A 100 -23.78 -8.63 -20.30
N GLU A 101 -23.79 -9.94 -20.06
CA GLU A 101 -24.91 -10.81 -20.46
C GLU A 101 -26.21 -10.39 -19.75
N ALA A 102 -26.14 -10.03 -18.47
CA ALA A 102 -27.28 -9.48 -17.73
C ALA A 102 -27.72 -8.10 -18.26
N GLU A 103 -26.80 -7.20 -18.58
CA GLU A 103 -27.10 -5.90 -19.19
C GLU A 103 -27.76 -6.07 -20.57
N GLU A 104 -27.27 -6.99 -21.40
CA GLU A 104 -27.84 -7.32 -22.71
C GLU A 104 -29.21 -7.96 -22.59
N ALA A 105 -29.43 -8.86 -21.62
CA ALA A 105 -30.75 -9.42 -21.33
C ALA A 105 -31.75 -8.32 -20.92
N VAL A 106 -31.35 -7.40 -20.03
CA VAL A 106 -32.19 -6.26 -19.62
C VAL A 106 -32.47 -5.32 -20.80
N ARG A 107 -31.52 -5.10 -21.72
CA ARG A 107 -31.76 -4.30 -22.95
C ARG A 107 -32.75 -4.97 -23.89
N LYS A 108 -32.63 -6.29 -24.10
CA LYS A 108 -33.56 -7.07 -24.93
C LYS A 108 -34.97 -7.08 -24.33
N GLU A 109 -35.09 -7.17 -23.01
CA GLU A 109 -36.38 -7.08 -22.31
C GLU A 109 -37.00 -5.67 -22.36
N ARG A 110 -36.17 -4.61 -22.38
CA ARG A 110 -36.65 -3.22 -22.49
C ARG A 110 -37.01 -2.77 -23.90
N GLY A 111 -36.70 -3.57 -24.93
CA GLY A 111 -37.13 -3.30 -26.31
C GLY A 111 -36.49 -2.07 -26.97
N ASP A 112 -35.30 -1.66 -26.54
CA ASP A 112 -34.56 -0.59 -27.22
C ASP A 112 -34.00 -1.10 -28.56
N VAL A 113 -34.52 -0.56 -29.66
CA VAL A 113 -34.19 -0.90 -31.05
C VAL A 113 -32.74 -0.45 -31.38
N ASP A 114 -31.88 -1.41 -31.73
CA ASP A 114 -30.55 -1.13 -32.28
C ASP A 114 -30.67 -0.41 -33.63
N VAL A 115 -30.27 0.87 -33.68
CA VAL A 115 -30.15 1.64 -34.94
C VAL A 115 -28.86 1.18 -35.64
N PRO A 116 -28.91 0.65 -36.88
CA PRO A 116 -27.73 0.21 -37.62
C PRO A 116 -26.76 1.36 -37.93
N GLU A 117 -25.48 1.21 -37.58
CA GLU A 117 -24.39 2.17 -37.85
C GLU A 117 -23.87 2.13 -39.31
N ASP A 118 -24.74 1.95 -40.31
CA ASP A 118 -24.31 1.89 -41.72
C ASP A 118 -24.69 3.17 -42.49
N GLU A 119 -23.96 4.27 -42.26
CA GLU A 119 -23.89 5.37 -43.24
C GLU A 119 -22.59 6.18 -43.10
N ILE A 120 -21.49 5.61 -43.61
CA ILE A 120 -20.21 6.32 -43.77
C ILE A 120 -20.30 7.14 -45.07
N THR A 121 -20.75 8.39 -44.99
CA THR A 121 -20.57 9.34 -46.10
C THR A 121 -19.11 9.81 -46.16
N GLU A 122 -18.37 9.39 -47.19
CA GLU A 122 -17.01 9.84 -47.48
C GLU A 122 -16.99 11.33 -47.89
N VAL A 123 -16.60 12.22 -46.98
CA VAL A 123 -16.32 13.62 -47.33
C VAL A 123 -14.87 13.74 -47.79
N LYS A 124 -14.65 13.79 -49.12
CA LYS A 124 -13.35 14.13 -49.71
C LYS A 124 -12.95 15.56 -49.32
N LYS A 125 -11.84 15.72 -48.57
CA LYS A 125 -11.12 16.99 -48.44
C LYS A 125 -9.69 16.86 -48.98
N LYS A 126 -9.31 17.89 -49.74
CA LYS A 126 -8.04 18.09 -50.45
C LYS A 126 -6.85 18.14 -49.47
N SER A 127 -6.22 17.01 -49.19
CA SER A 127 -4.79 16.86 -48.85
C SER A 127 -4.54 15.41 -48.41
N GLY A 128 -3.72 14.67 -49.16
CA GLY A 128 -3.59 13.21 -49.09
C GLY A 128 -2.85 12.64 -47.87
N LYS A 129 -3.41 12.78 -46.67
CA LYS A 129 -3.05 11.96 -45.49
C LYS A 129 -4.31 11.57 -44.73
N GLN A 130 -4.70 10.29 -44.85
CA GLN A 130 -5.76 9.70 -44.02
C GLN A 130 -5.21 9.47 -42.61
N THR A 131 -5.58 10.33 -41.67
CA THR A 131 -5.49 10.03 -40.24
C THR A 131 -6.91 9.92 -39.70
N SER A 132 -7.30 8.74 -39.23
CA SER A 132 -8.58 8.51 -38.57
C SER A 132 -8.55 9.17 -37.18
N VAL A 133 -8.98 10.42 -37.11
CA VAL A 133 -9.20 11.10 -35.83
C VAL A 133 -10.67 10.86 -35.44
N PRO A 134 -10.96 10.06 -34.39
CA PRO A 134 -12.33 9.92 -33.92
C PRO A 134 -12.81 11.26 -33.35
N LYS A 135 -13.96 11.75 -33.84
CA LYS A 135 -14.66 12.90 -33.26
C LYS A 135 -15.16 12.52 -31.86
N VAL A 136 -14.47 13.00 -30.83
CA VAL A 136 -14.95 12.92 -29.44
C VAL A 136 -16.15 13.86 -29.31
N LYS A 137 -17.33 13.32 -29.02
CA LYS A 137 -18.50 14.12 -28.61
C LYS A 137 -18.11 14.97 -27.39
N LYS A 138 -18.40 16.28 -27.42
CA LYS A 138 -18.20 17.20 -26.28
C LYS A 138 -18.83 16.56 -25.02
N GLY A 139 -18.02 16.31 -23.99
CA GLY A 139 -18.51 15.87 -22.67
C GLY A 139 -17.87 14.63 -22.04
N LYS A 140 -16.86 13.98 -22.65
CA LYS A 140 -16.11 12.88 -21.98
C LYS A 140 -14.60 13.19 -21.93
N PRO A 141 -13.96 13.19 -20.75
CA PRO A 141 -12.52 13.45 -20.65
C PRO A 141 -11.72 12.28 -21.25
N LEU A 142 -10.74 12.62 -22.09
CA LEU A 142 -9.80 11.70 -22.71
C LEU A 142 -8.92 11.03 -21.63
N LEU A 143 -9.25 9.78 -21.27
CA LEU A 143 -8.29 8.92 -20.57
C LEU A 143 -7.17 8.58 -21.57
N LYS A 144 -6.00 9.20 -21.38
CA LYS A 144 -4.77 8.94 -22.15
C LYS A 144 -4.47 7.44 -22.12
N ALA A 145 -4.68 6.75 -23.24
CA ALA A 145 -4.21 5.39 -23.44
C ALA A 145 -2.67 5.40 -23.52
N LYS A 146 -2.00 5.17 -22.40
CA LYS A 146 -0.57 4.85 -22.40
C LYS A 146 -0.38 3.47 -23.03
N GLY A 147 0.30 3.45 -24.18
CA GLY A 147 1.06 2.27 -24.62
C GLY A 147 0.31 1.27 -25.50
N VAL A 148 0.03 1.65 -26.75
CA VAL A 148 -0.14 0.66 -27.84
C VAL A 148 0.70 1.13 -29.02
N GLY A 149 1.98 0.75 -29.01
CA GLY A 149 2.93 1.16 -30.03
C GLY A 149 4.31 0.61 -29.76
N LYS A 150 4.47 -0.70 -29.90
CA LYS A 150 5.76 -1.40 -30.11
C LYS A 150 5.49 -2.89 -30.29
N LYS A 151 5.06 -3.28 -31.48
CA LYS A 151 5.28 -4.64 -32.00
C LYS A 151 5.12 -4.63 -33.52
N GLN A 152 6.10 -5.28 -34.17
CA GLN A 152 6.19 -5.63 -35.59
C GLN A 152 6.74 -4.56 -36.53
N MET A 153 8.07 -4.51 -36.66
CA MET A 153 8.78 -4.29 -37.93
C MET A 153 10.15 -4.98 -37.86
N LEU A 154 10.16 -6.31 -37.89
CA LEU A 154 11.35 -7.11 -38.19
C LEU A 154 10.81 -8.36 -38.86
N PHE A 155 10.71 -8.32 -40.18
CA PHE A 155 10.72 -9.44 -41.12
C PHE A 155 10.15 -8.91 -42.43
N GLN A 156 11.02 -8.50 -43.36
CA GLN A 156 11.10 -9.11 -44.70
C GLN A 156 12.09 -8.37 -45.62
N LYS A 157 13.03 -9.18 -46.13
CA LYS A 157 13.58 -9.21 -47.49
C LYS A 157 14.40 -8.00 -48.00
N LYS A 158 15.71 -8.24 -48.12
CA LYS A 158 16.42 -8.03 -49.39
C LYS A 158 17.18 -9.30 -49.78
N LYS A 159 16.67 -9.99 -50.80
CA LYS A 159 17.42 -10.90 -51.69
C LYS A 159 17.61 -10.17 -53.02
N GLY A 160 18.81 -10.29 -53.60
CA GLY A 160 19.19 -9.92 -54.98
C GLY A 160 19.70 -8.49 -55.12
N GLY A 161 20.82 -8.20 -55.78
CA GLY A 161 21.78 -9.00 -56.55
C GLY A 161 22.74 -8.06 -57.30
N LYS A 162 23.94 -8.56 -57.59
CA LYS A 162 24.96 -8.15 -58.59
C LYS A 162 25.22 -6.65 -58.84
N LYS A 163 26.48 -6.25 -58.62
CA LYS A 163 27.44 -5.95 -59.69
C LYS A 163 28.84 -6.28 -59.19
#